data_AF-A0A8T7E4V6-F1
#
_entry.id   AF-A0A8T7E4V6-F1
#
_cell.length_a   1.000
_cell.length_b   1.000
_cell.length_c   1.000
_cell.angle_alpha   90.00
_cell.angle_beta   90.00
_cell.angle_gamma   90.00
#
_symmetry.space_group_name_H-M   'P 1'
#
loop_
_entity.id
_entity.type
_entity.pdbx_description
1 polymer ?
#
loop_
_entity_poly.entity_id
_entity_poly.type
_entity_poly.pdbx_seq_one_letter_code
_entity_poly.pdbx_strand_id
1 'polypeptide(L)'
;VWRWNRPIIGTDSDGTPHLRLEQRVMASGPSIVDVVANTMFSTGATLALARAERAVEESMTFTDCRNNFYAAARGGLDAKLRWTGREVTVRSLLLDELLPAAANALAAAGIAASDIDRCIHGILGERVRSGRNGSAWQRAFVATHGADFENLTLTYIDNQATGAPVHEWVV
;
A
#
# COMPACT_ATOMS: atom_id res chain seq x y z
N VAL A 1 24.24 3.44 3.54
CA VAL A 1 23.28 4.17 2.68
C VAL A 1 21.90 3.55 2.83
N TRP A 2 20.89 4.29 3.31
CA TRP A 2 19.50 3.82 3.36
C TRP A 2 18.80 4.21 2.06
N ARG A 3 18.26 3.23 1.32
CA ARG A 3 17.50 3.44 0.07
C ARG A 3 16.10 2.86 0.22
N TRP A 4 15.10 3.47 -0.40
CA TRP A 4 13.73 2.97 -0.39
C TRP A 4 13.58 1.62 -1.09
N ASN A 5 14.34 1.41 -2.17
CA ASN A 5 14.47 0.14 -2.86
C ASN A 5 15.96 -0.25 -2.87
N ARG A 6 16.27 -1.48 -2.42
CA ARG A 6 17.64 -1.97 -2.35
C ARG A 6 17.81 -3.21 -3.26
N PRO A 7 18.69 -3.15 -4.26
CA PRO A 7 19.08 -4.34 -5.00
C PRO A 7 19.95 -5.23 -4.12
N ILE A 8 19.68 -6.53 -4.15
CA ILE A 8 20.43 -7.56 -3.43
C ILE A 8 20.88 -8.58 -4.47
N ILE A 9 22.18 -8.66 -4.68
CA ILE A 9 22.80 -9.65 -5.57
C ILE A 9 23.20 -10.84 -4.71
N GLY A 10 22.86 -12.04 -5.17
CA GLY A 10 23.19 -13.28 -4.48
C GLY A 10 23.38 -14.44 -5.46
N THR A 11 23.65 -15.60 -4.89
CA THR A 11 23.71 -16.87 -5.60
C THR A 11 22.84 -17.88 -4.88
N ASP A 12 22.11 -18.71 -5.61
CA ASP A 12 21.40 -19.85 -5.07
C ASP A 12 22.39 -20.93 -4.62
N SER A 13 21.90 -21.99 -3.95
CA SER A 13 22.75 -23.07 -3.43
C SER A 13 23.53 -23.82 -4.51
N ASP A 14 23.07 -23.80 -5.75
CA ASP A 14 23.71 -24.41 -6.92
C ASP A 14 24.69 -23.45 -7.64
N GLY A 15 24.85 -22.22 -7.14
CA GLY A 15 25.70 -21.19 -7.72
C GLY A 15 25.02 -20.28 -8.75
N THR A 16 23.72 -20.47 -9.05
CA THR A 16 22.98 -19.63 -9.98
C THR A 16 22.87 -18.20 -9.46
N PRO A 17 23.34 -17.17 -10.20
CA PRO A 17 23.25 -15.79 -9.74
C PRO A 17 21.80 -15.27 -9.80
N HIS A 18 21.39 -14.51 -8.79
CA HIS A 18 20.08 -13.87 -8.75
C HIS A 18 20.17 -12.40 -8.29
N LEU A 19 19.17 -11.62 -8.71
CA LEU A 19 18.93 -10.25 -8.23
C LEU A 19 17.55 -10.19 -7.56
N ARG A 20 17.52 -9.72 -6.32
CA ARG A 20 16.29 -9.44 -5.58
C ARG A 20 16.17 -7.95 -5.33
N LEU A 21 14.93 -7.45 -5.33
CA LEU A 21 14.61 -6.08 -4.94
C LEU A 21 13.94 -6.11 -3.57
N GLU A 22 14.57 -5.46 -2.59
CA GLU A 22 13.99 -5.26 -1.27
C GLU A 22 13.29 -3.88 -1.22
N GLN A 23 11.97 -3.89 -1.08
CA GLN A 23 11.16 -2.70 -0.89
C GLN A 23 11.05 -2.35 0.60
N ARG A 24 11.39 -1.11 0.96
CA ARG A 24 11.51 -0.65 2.36
C ARG A 24 10.62 0.56 2.67
N VAL A 25 9.61 0.77 1.84
CA VAL A 25 8.69 1.92 1.94
C VAL A 25 7.50 1.65 2.85
N MET A 26 7.02 0.42 2.93
CA MET A 26 5.78 0.09 3.64
C MET A 26 5.97 0.23 5.14
N ALA A 27 5.09 1.00 5.78
CA ALA A 27 4.97 1.04 7.23
C ALA A 27 4.34 -0.26 7.75
N SER A 28 4.54 -0.56 9.03
CA SER A 28 3.79 -1.63 9.69
C SER A 28 2.29 -1.34 9.62
N GLY A 29 1.49 -2.37 9.33
CA GLY A 29 0.04 -2.27 9.26
C GLY A 29 -0.59 -2.21 10.66
N PRO A 30 -1.79 -1.62 10.81
CA PRO A 30 -2.52 -1.58 12.09
C PRO A 30 -2.93 -2.96 12.62
N SER A 31 -3.34 -3.85 11.72
CA SER A 31 -3.78 -5.20 12.00
C SER A 31 -3.05 -6.20 11.10
N ILE A 32 -3.10 -7.50 11.44
CA ILE A 32 -2.55 -8.57 10.61
C ILE A 32 -3.20 -8.56 9.22
N VAL A 33 -4.52 -8.40 9.16
CA VAL A 33 -5.25 -8.38 7.88
C VAL A 33 -4.89 -7.17 7.02
N ASP A 34 -4.60 -6.02 7.64
CA ASP A 34 -4.08 -4.85 6.93
C ASP A 34 -2.68 -5.09 6.34
N VAL A 35 -1.80 -5.79 7.08
CA VAL A 35 -0.46 -6.16 6.59
C VAL A 35 -0.55 -7.11 5.41
N VAL A 36 -1.41 -8.13 5.50
CA VAL A 36 -1.66 -9.09 4.40
C VAL A 36 -2.22 -8.35 3.19
N ALA A 37 -3.22 -7.50 3.38
CA ALA A 37 -3.81 -6.74 2.28
C ALA A 37 -2.81 -5.80 1.60
N ASN A 38 -2.01 -5.05 2.37
CA ASN A 38 -0.94 -4.19 1.82
C ASN A 38 0.08 -5.02 1.03
N THR A 39 0.47 -6.20 1.53
CA THR A 39 1.40 -7.13 0.85
C THR A 39 0.81 -7.59 -0.48
N MET A 40 -0.43 -8.07 -0.47
CA MET A 40 -1.13 -8.52 -1.68
C MET A 40 -1.21 -7.40 -2.72
N PHE A 41 -1.58 -6.18 -2.31
CA PHE A 41 -1.62 -5.04 -3.22
C PHE A 41 -0.24 -4.69 -3.77
N SER A 42 0.80 -4.62 -2.94
CA SER A 42 2.15 -4.31 -3.42
C SER A 42 2.64 -5.34 -4.45
N THR A 43 2.45 -6.63 -4.16
CA THR A 43 2.79 -7.72 -5.08
C THR A 43 1.95 -7.66 -6.36
N GLY A 44 0.63 -7.52 -6.24
CA GLY A 44 -0.29 -7.45 -7.38
C GLY A 44 -0.01 -6.26 -8.29
N ALA A 45 0.18 -5.07 -7.72
CA ALA A 45 0.51 -3.86 -8.47
C ALA A 45 1.88 -3.99 -9.16
N THR A 46 2.88 -4.57 -8.47
CA THR A 46 4.19 -4.84 -9.07
C THR A 46 4.07 -5.80 -10.26
N LEU A 47 3.33 -6.90 -10.11
CA LEU A 47 3.07 -7.85 -11.20
C LEU A 47 2.33 -7.21 -12.38
N ALA A 48 1.31 -6.38 -12.09
CA ALA A 48 0.55 -5.67 -13.09
C ALA A 48 1.44 -4.70 -13.90
N LEU A 49 2.25 -3.89 -13.22
CA LEU A 49 3.15 -2.93 -13.85
C LEU A 49 4.27 -3.62 -14.63
N ALA A 50 4.83 -4.72 -14.12
CA ALA A 50 5.88 -5.49 -14.80
C ALA A 50 5.38 -6.21 -16.07
N ARG A 51 4.07 -6.42 -16.19
CA ARG A 51 3.42 -7.09 -17.34
C ARG A 51 2.66 -6.12 -18.24
N ALA A 52 2.67 -4.82 -17.94
CA ALA A 52 1.98 -3.83 -18.74
C ALA A 52 2.58 -3.78 -20.16
N GLU A 53 1.73 -3.69 -21.18
CA GLU A 53 2.19 -3.62 -22.59
C GLU A 53 3.12 -2.43 -22.82
N ARG A 54 2.89 -1.34 -22.11
CA ARG A 54 3.71 -0.14 -22.13
C ARG A 54 4.31 0.11 -20.76
N ALA A 55 5.63 0.22 -20.72
CA ALA A 55 6.33 0.47 -19.46
C ALA A 55 6.07 1.89 -18.96
N VAL A 56 5.81 2.06 -17.66
CA VAL A 56 5.42 3.36 -17.10
C VAL A 56 6.53 4.40 -17.27
N GLU A 57 7.79 3.98 -17.23
CA GLU A 57 8.98 4.81 -17.45
C GLU A 57 9.04 5.46 -18.84
N GLU A 58 8.28 4.96 -19.83
CA GLU A 58 8.16 5.63 -21.13
C GLU A 58 7.34 6.93 -21.07
N SER A 59 6.51 7.08 -20.03
CA SER A 59 5.54 8.18 -19.88
C SER A 59 5.67 8.94 -18.56
N MET A 60 6.59 8.51 -17.69
CA MET A 60 6.87 9.15 -16.41
C MET A 60 8.36 9.27 -16.17
N THR A 61 8.81 10.47 -15.80
CA THR A 61 10.21 10.67 -15.44
C THR A 61 10.48 10.17 -14.01
N PHE A 62 11.73 9.82 -13.71
CA PHE A 62 12.12 9.52 -12.33
C PHE A 62 11.89 10.72 -11.38
N THR A 63 11.99 11.94 -11.90
CA THR A 63 11.65 13.16 -11.14
C THR A 63 10.18 13.16 -10.73
N ASP A 64 9.26 12.80 -11.61
CA ASP A 64 7.83 12.65 -11.28
C ASP A 64 7.62 11.54 -10.25
N CYS A 65 8.27 10.37 -10.41
CA CYS A 65 8.21 9.29 -9.44
C CYS A 65 8.66 9.75 -8.04
N ARG A 66 9.77 10.50 -7.96
CA ARG A 66 10.28 11.05 -6.70
C ARG A 66 9.33 12.09 -6.11
N ASN A 67 8.79 12.98 -6.93
CA ASN A 67 7.86 14.01 -6.49
C ASN A 67 6.55 13.39 -5.97
N ASN A 68 6.03 12.39 -6.68
CA ASN A 68 4.87 11.61 -6.28
C ASN A 68 5.09 10.92 -4.93
N PHE A 69 6.24 10.27 -4.75
CA PHE A 69 6.59 9.60 -3.51
C PHE A 69 6.47 10.55 -2.30
N TYR A 70 7.08 11.73 -2.39
CA TYR A 70 7.03 12.71 -1.30
C TYR A 70 5.69 13.42 -1.17
N ALA A 71 4.95 13.60 -2.27
CA ALA A 71 3.57 14.11 -2.23
C ALA A 71 2.66 13.13 -1.47
N ALA A 72 2.73 11.83 -1.79
CA ALA A 72 1.99 10.78 -1.10
C ALA A 72 2.42 10.62 0.37
N ALA A 73 3.72 10.70 0.66
CA ALA A 73 4.22 10.63 2.04
C ALA A 73 3.70 11.77 2.93
N ARG A 74 3.47 12.97 2.37
CA ARG A 74 2.95 14.13 3.12
C ARG A 74 1.42 14.20 3.13
N GLY A 75 0.80 14.00 1.97
CA GLY A 75 -0.65 14.20 1.78
C GLY A 75 -1.48 12.93 1.92
N GLY A 76 -0.86 11.75 2.00
CA GLY A 76 -1.55 10.47 2.09
C GLY A 76 -2.53 10.28 0.92
N LEU A 77 -3.75 9.84 1.24
CA LEU A 77 -4.82 9.62 0.27
C LEU A 77 -5.34 10.91 -0.39
N ASP A 78 -5.09 12.07 0.21
CA ASP A 78 -5.56 13.36 -0.31
C ASP A 78 -4.50 14.03 -1.22
N ALA A 79 -3.37 13.37 -1.44
CA ALA A 79 -2.32 13.87 -2.32
C ALA A 79 -2.74 13.82 -3.81
N LYS A 80 -2.14 14.71 -4.59
CA LYS A 80 -2.17 14.69 -6.05
C LYS A 80 -0.83 14.24 -6.61
N LEU A 81 -0.88 13.41 -7.65
CA LEU A 81 0.26 12.78 -8.29
C LEU A 81 0.27 13.08 -9.80
N ARG A 82 1.44 12.97 -10.41
CA ARG A 82 1.60 12.91 -11.87
C ARG A 82 1.67 11.45 -12.29
N TRP A 83 0.73 10.98 -13.10
CA TRP A 83 0.62 9.59 -13.53
C TRP A 83 0.49 9.55 -15.05
N THR A 84 1.45 8.92 -15.74
CA THR A 84 1.47 8.71 -17.20
C THR A 84 1.04 9.95 -18.01
N GLY A 85 1.61 11.13 -17.69
CA GLY A 85 1.34 12.39 -18.38
C GLY A 85 0.15 13.22 -17.89
N ARG A 86 -0.62 12.76 -16.88
CA ARG A 86 -1.75 13.51 -16.30
C ARG A 86 -1.63 13.70 -14.79
N GLU A 87 -2.39 14.65 -14.25
CA GLU A 87 -2.54 14.82 -12.80
C GLU A 87 -3.73 13.98 -12.29
N VAL A 88 -3.53 13.29 -11.16
CA VAL A 88 -4.53 12.39 -10.55
C VAL A 88 -4.52 12.53 -9.04
N THR A 89 -5.64 12.20 -8.38
CA THR A 89 -5.62 12.01 -6.92
C THR A 89 -5.16 10.59 -6.58
N VAL A 90 -4.57 10.41 -5.40
CA VAL A 90 -4.22 9.05 -4.92
C VAL A 90 -5.45 8.15 -4.85
N ARG A 91 -6.59 8.66 -4.36
CA ARG A 91 -7.83 7.87 -4.26
C ARG A 91 -8.31 7.37 -5.62
N SER A 92 -8.44 8.26 -6.62
CA SER A 92 -8.87 7.87 -7.96
C SER A 92 -7.89 6.88 -8.60
N LEU A 93 -6.58 7.14 -8.49
CA LEU A 93 -5.56 6.24 -9.04
C LEU A 93 -5.62 4.84 -8.41
N LEU A 94 -5.86 4.76 -7.09
CA LEU A 94 -6.00 3.48 -6.40
C LEU A 94 -7.29 2.75 -6.78
N LEU A 95 -8.44 3.42 -6.70
CA LEU A 95 -9.75 2.79 -6.90
C LEU A 95 -10.00 2.41 -8.35
N ASP A 96 -9.60 3.27 -9.29
CA ASP A 96 -10.00 3.16 -10.69
C ASP A 96 -8.98 2.36 -11.51
N GLU A 97 -7.71 2.30 -11.08
CA GLU A 97 -6.63 1.71 -11.85
C GLU A 97 -5.82 0.67 -11.08
N LEU A 98 -5.15 1.06 -9.98
CA LEU A 98 -4.13 0.20 -9.37
C LEU A 98 -4.71 -0.98 -8.59
N LEU A 99 -5.80 -0.81 -7.83
CA LEU A 99 -6.45 -1.93 -7.13
C LEU A 99 -7.08 -2.93 -8.13
N PRO A 100 -7.82 -2.50 -9.18
CA PRO A 100 -8.29 -3.41 -10.22
C PRO A 100 -7.15 -4.14 -10.95
N ALA A 101 -6.09 -3.42 -11.34
CA ALA A 101 -4.95 -4.03 -12.01
C ALA A 101 -4.23 -5.06 -11.11
N ALA A 102 -4.07 -4.75 -9.81
CA ALA A 102 -3.49 -5.67 -8.85
C ALA A 102 -4.35 -6.93 -8.66
N ALA A 103 -5.68 -6.79 -8.55
CA ALA A 103 -6.60 -7.92 -8.45
C ALA A 103 -6.48 -8.86 -9.65
N ASN A 104 -6.48 -8.30 -10.87
CA ASN A 104 -6.34 -9.08 -12.10
C ASN A 104 -4.99 -9.81 -12.17
N ALA A 105 -3.90 -9.13 -11.80
CA ALA A 105 -2.57 -9.73 -11.81
C ALA A 105 -2.42 -10.85 -10.77
N LEU A 106 -3.02 -10.71 -9.58
CA LEU A 106 -3.05 -11.75 -8.54
C LEU A 106 -3.88 -12.95 -8.99
N ALA A 107 -5.05 -12.72 -9.60
CA ALA A 107 -5.89 -13.79 -10.14
C ALA A 107 -5.15 -14.60 -11.22
N ALA A 108 -4.47 -13.90 -12.14
CA ALA A 108 -3.63 -14.54 -13.15
C ALA A 108 -2.41 -15.28 -12.56
N ALA A 109 -1.99 -14.93 -11.35
CA ALA A 109 -0.95 -15.64 -10.59
C ALA A 109 -1.50 -16.81 -9.74
N GLY A 110 -2.81 -17.10 -9.81
CA GLY A 110 -3.43 -18.23 -9.12
C GLY A 110 -3.85 -17.97 -7.67
N ILE A 111 -3.89 -16.71 -7.24
CA ILE A 111 -4.42 -16.37 -5.90
C ILE A 111 -5.93 -16.57 -5.87
N ALA A 112 -6.45 -17.12 -4.77
CA ALA A 112 -7.86 -17.40 -4.60
C ALA A 112 -8.72 -16.13 -4.70
N ALA A 113 -9.84 -16.22 -5.42
CA ALA A 113 -10.78 -15.11 -5.58
C ALA A 113 -11.26 -14.56 -4.23
N SER A 114 -11.53 -15.43 -3.25
CA SER A 114 -11.93 -15.05 -1.90
C SER A 114 -10.91 -14.16 -1.18
N ASP A 115 -9.62 -14.40 -1.39
CA ASP A 115 -8.56 -13.60 -0.77
C ASP A 115 -8.42 -12.24 -1.45
N ILE A 116 -8.58 -12.19 -2.77
CA ILE A 116 -8.61 -10.95 -3.55
C ILE A 116 -9.81 -10.10 -3.14
N ASP A 117 -11.00 -10.70 -3.08
CA ASP A 117 -12.24 -10.04 -2.67
C ASP A 117 -12.12 -9.48 -1.25
N ARG A 118 -11.61 -10.26 -0.31
CA ARG A 118 -11.39 -9.81 1.06
C ARG A 118 -10.36 -8.70 1.14
N CYS A 119 -9.16 -8.90 0.58
CA CYS A 119 -8.03 -8.01 0.84
C CYS A 119 -8.02 -6.77 -0.05
N ILE A 120 -8.22 -6.94 -1.36
CA ILE A 120 -8.15 -5.83 -2.32
C ILE A 120 -9.45 -5.04 -2.31
N HIS A 121 -10.60 -5.71 -2.42
CA HIS A 121 -11.89 -5.03 -2.53
C HIS A 121 -12.47 -4.66 -1.16
N GLY A 122 -12.50 -5.60 -0.21
CA GLY A 122 -13.12 -5.43 1.10
C GLY A 122 -12.30 -4.61 2.10
N ILE A 123 -10.97 -4.77 2.13
CA ILE A 123 -10.12 -4.03 3.08
C ILE A 123 -9.55 -2.76 2.44
N LEU A 124 -8.77 -2.88 1.36
CA LEU A 124 -8.09 -1.72 0.78
C LEU A 124 -9.07 -0.79 0.06
N GLY A 125 -10.04 -1.33 -0.68
CA GLY A 125 -11.11 -0.55 -1.28
C GLY A 125 -11.83 0.32 -0.26
N GLU A 126 -12.27 -0.26 0.86
CA GLU A 126 -12.95 0.47 1.94
C GLU A 126 -12.04 1.46 2.66
N ARG A 127 -10.76 1.13 2.90
CA ARG A 127 -9.77 2.07 3.45
C ARG A 127 -9.60 3.31 2.56
N VAL A 128 -9.54 3.13 1.24
CA VAL A 128 -9.40 4.24 0.30
C VAL A 128 -10.68 5.07 0.21
N ARG A 129 -11.85 4.43 0.16
CA ARG A 129 -13.17 5.11 0.14
C ARG A 129 -13.41 5.91 1.41
N SER A 130 -13.29 5.28 2.57
CA SER A 130 -13.48 5.92 3.87
C SER A 130 -12.39 6.93 4.23
N GLY A 131 -11.22 6.84 3.61
CA GLY A 131 -10.03 7.61 3.98
C GLY A 131 -9.37 7.13 5.27
N ARG A 132 -9.84 6.01 5.86
CA ARG A 132 -9.36 5.50 7.13
C ARG A 132 -8.17 4.56 6.93
N ASN A 133 -7.03 4.96 7.46
CA ASN A 133 -5.80 4.18 7.55
C ASN A 133 -5.19 4.40 8.94
N GLY A 134 -4.08 3.72 9.26
CA GLY A 134 -3.45 3.81 10.58
C GLY A 134 -3.13 5.23 11.02
N SER A 135 -2.53 6.06 10.16
CA SER A 135 -2.18 7.44 10.52
C SER A 135 -3.42 8.33 10.63
N ALA A 136 -4.43 8.14 9.78
CA ALA A 136 -5.70 8.86 9.88
C ALA A 136 -6.45 8.51 11.17
N TRP A 137 -6.48 7.23 11.56
CA TRP A 137 -7.11 6.78 12.81
C TRP A 137 -6.39 7.36 14.03
N GLN A 138 -5.06 7.30 14.08
CA GLN A 138 -4.26 7.88 15.17
C GLN A 138 -4.48 9.39 15.31
N ARG A 139 -4.52 10.11 14.19
CA ARG A 139 -4.82 11.55 14.19
C ARG A 139 -6.23 11.86 14.68
N ALA A 140 -7.22 11.05 14.28
CA ALA A 140 -8.59 11.20 14.76
C ALA A 140 -8.69 10.92 16.26
N PHE A 141 -8.01 9.89 16.77
CA PHE A 141 -7.94 9.60 18.19
C PHE A 141 -7.40 10.79 18.98
N VAL A 142 -6.27 11.36 18.55
CA VAL A 142 -5.67 12.54 19.21
C VAL A 142 -6.59 13.77 19.13
N ALA A 143 -7.31 13.95 18.02
CA ALA A 143 -8.28 15.04 17.90
C ALA A 143 -9.46 14.91 18.87
N THR A 144 -9.89 13.68 19.17
CA THR A 144 -11.01 13.39 20.07
C THR A 144 -10.60 13.37 21.54
N HIS A 145 -9.46 12.75 21.86
CA HIS A 145 -9.03 12.43 23.24
C HIS A 145 -7.85 13.28 23.73
N GLY A 146 -7.26 14.12 22.85
CA GLY A 146 -6.02 14.82 23.15
C GLY A 146 -4.78 13.94 22.96
N ALA A 147 -3.62 14.45 23.37
CA ALA A 147 -2.32 13.76 23.20
C ALA A 147 -2.08 12.63 24.24
N ASP A 148 -3.10 11.84 24.53
CA ASP A 148 -3.03 10.66 25.39
C ASP A 148 -2.48 9.46 24.61
N PHE A 149 -1.16 9.43 24.45
CA PHE A 149 -0.48 8.39 23.66
C PHE A 149 -0.47 7.02 24.34
N GLU A 150 -0.60 6.99 25.67
CA GLU A 150 -0.72 5.74 26.41
C GLU A 150 -2.04 5.06 26.06
N ASN A 151 -3.16 5.78 26.22
CA ASN A 151 -4.48 5.24 25.89
C ASN A 151 -4.63 4.97 24.39
N LEU A 152 -4.02 5.80 23.52
CA LEU A 152 -3.95 5.51 22.08
C LEU A 152 -3.33 4.14 21.84
N THR A 153 -2.20 3.86 22.47
CA THR A 153 -1.47 2.60 22.29
C THR A 153 -2.27 1.40 22.81
N LEU A 154 -2.87 1.52 23.99
CA LEU A 154 -3.73 0.48 24.57
C LEU A 154 -4.93 0.19 23.66
N THR A 155 -5.63 1.24 23.22
CA THR A 155 -6.77 1.10 22.29
C THR A 155 -6.34 0.47 20.97
N TYR A 156 -5.14 0.80 20.47
CA TYR A 156 -4.61 0.21 19.24
C TYR A 156 -4.33 -1.29 19.39
N ILE A 157 -3.83 -1.72 20.56
CA ILE A 157 -3.61 -3.14 20.89
C ILE A 157 -4.94 -3.88 20.95
N ASP A 158 -5.93 -3.31 21.65
CA ASP A 158 -7.26 -3.92 21.79
C ASP A 158 -7.93 -4.06 20.42
N ASN A 159 -7.90 -3.01 19.60
CA ASN A 159 -8.39 -3.05 18.23
C ASN A 159 -7.66 -4.07 17.36
N GLN A 160 -6.33 -4.17 17.46
CA GLN A 160 -5.56 -5.17 16.72
C GLN A 160 -5.95 -6.60 17.13
N ALA A 161 -6.21 -6.84 18.42
CA ALA A 161 -6.60 -8.15 18.95
C ALA A 161 -7.95 -8.64 18.40
N THR A 162 -8.84 -7.74 17.97
CA THR A 162 -10.10 -8.11 17.29
C THR A 162 -9.89 -8.78 15.93
N GLY A 163 -8.74 -8.55 15.29
CA GLY A 163 -8.49 -8.98 13.91
C GLY A 163 -9.22 -8.15 12.84
N ALA A 164 -9.97 -7.11 13.24
CA ALA A 164 -10.66 -6.23 12.32
C ALA A 164 -9.67 -5.30 11.58
N PRO A 165 -9.94 -4.96 10.31
CA PRO A 165 -9.14 -3.97 9.59
C PRO A 165 -9.39 -2.56 10.13
N VAL A 166 -8.39 -1.68 10.01
CA VAL A 166 -8.44 -0.33 10.59
C VAL A 166 -9.61 0.55 10.13
N HIS A 167 -10.20 0.27 8.97
CA HIS A 167 -11.34 1.06 8.49
C HIS A 167 -12.62 0.80 9.29
N GLU A 168 -12.69 -0.32 10.02
CA GLU A 168 -13.81 -0.68 10.89
C GLU A 168 -13.61 -0.19 12.34
N TRP A 169 -12.41 0.26 12.70
CA TRP A 169 -12.13 0.70 14.06
C TRP A 169 -12.87 2.00 14.37
N VAL A 170 -13.47 2.04 15.55
CA VAL A 170 -14.03 3.26 16.14
C VAL A 170 -12.92 4.12 16.71
N VAL A 171 -13.15 5.44 16.71
CA VAL A 171 -12.27 6.43 17.32
C VAL A 171 -12.86 6.82 18.66
#